data_AF-A0A6G0YIX1-F1
#
_entry.id   AF-A0A6G0YIX1-F1
#
_cell.length_a   1.000
_cell.length_b   1.000
_cell.length_c   1.000
_cell.angle_alpha   90.00
_cell.angle_beta   90.00
_cell.angle_gamma   90.00
#
_symmetry.space_group_name_H-M   'P 1'
#
loop_
_entity.id
_entity.type
_entity.pdbx_description
1 polymer ?
#
loop_
_entity_poly.entity_id
_entity_poly.type
_entity_poly.pdbx_seq_one_letter_code
_entity_poly.pdbx_strand_id
1 'polypeptide(L)'
;MDFKLHSTLKILFCSFVSSLIEYGVVIWYPTIMNDSYQLERIQHKFLKFVSFRLSIDCLPRYYNPVLCHLDLTTLTARRVQINLSLLT
;
A
#
# COMPACT_ATOMS: atom_id res chain seq x y z
N MET A 1 18.45 12.14 10.19
CA MET A 1 17.25 12.97 9.93
C MET A 1 16.09 12.11 9.36
N ASP A 2 16.16 10.80 9.55
CA ASP A 2 15.46 9.82 8.72
C ASP A 2 14.08 9.44 9.28
N PHE A 3 13.90 9.57 10.59
CA PHE A 3 12.65 9.25 11.30
C PHE A 3 11.48 10.12 10.84
N LYS A 4 11.75 11.41 10.55
CA LYS A 4 10.74 12.35 10.04
C LYS A 4 10.34 12.01 8.61
N LEU A 5 11.30 11.60 7.77
CA LEU A 5 11.05 11.19 6.38
C LEU A 5 10.22 9.90 6.35
N HIS A 6 10.58 8.91 7.16
CA HIS A 6 9.84 7.66 7.32
C HIS A 6 8.37 7.89 7.70
N SER A 7 8.14 8.66 8.76
CA SER A 7 6.78 8.98 9.24
C SER A 7 5.96 9.74 8.19
N THR A 8 6.59 10.71 7.51
CA THR A 8 5.91 11.50 6.47
C THR A 8 5.51 10.65 5.27
N LEU A 9 6.39 9.75 4.82
CA LEU A 9 6.11 8.81 3.72
C LEU A 9 4.99 7.85 4.08
N LYS A 10 4.98 7.34 5.32
CA LYS A 10 3.93 6.46 5.83
C LYS A 10 2.58 7.18 5.85
N ILE A 11 2.52 8.41 6.36
CA ILE A 11 1.29 9.21 6.44
C ILE A 11 0.77 9.53 5.03
N LEU A 12 1.64 10.04 4.14
CA LEU A 12 1.29 10.37 2.77
C LEU A 12 0.75 9.16 2.00
N PHE A 13 1.44 8.01 2.13
CA PHE A 13 0.99 6.78 1.50
C PHE A 13 -0.34 6.32 2.08
N CYS A 14 -0.50 6.32 3.41
CA CYS A 14 -1.75 5.91 4.02
C CYS A 14 -2.92 6.84 3.66
N SER A 15 -2.74 8.16 3.61
CA SER A 15 -3.82 9.08 3.22
C SER A 15 -4.23 8.88 1.76
N PHE A 16 -3.26 8.72 0.86
CA PHE A 16 -3.52 8.50 -0.57
C PHE A 16 -4.18 7.14 -0.83
N VAL A 17 -3.62 6.09 -0.27
CA VAL A 17 -4.11 4.71 -0.42
C VAL A 17 -5.46 4.51 0.24
N SER A 18 -5.69 5.07 1.43
CA SER A 18 -6.98 4.93 2.12
C SER A 18 -8.08 5.58 1.28
N SER A 19 -7.86 6.79 0.78
CA SER A 19 -8.80 7.44 -0.15
C SER A 19 -9.04 6.62 -1.42
N LEU A 20 -7.97 6.05 -2.00
CA LEU A 20 -8.09 5.23 -3.22
C LEU A 20 -8.84 3.92 -2.99
N ILE A 21 -8.61 3.23 -1.87
CA ILE A 21 -9.29 1.96 -1.55
C ILE A 21 -10.72 2.22 -1.12
N GLU A 22 -10.97 3.21 -0.26
CA GLU A 22 -12.31 3.52 0.26
C GLU A 22 -13.25 3.95 -0.87
N TYR A 23 -12.80 4.85 -1.75
CA TYR A 23 -13.59 5.25 -2.92
C TYR A 23 -13.61 4.18 -4.02
N GLY A 24 -12.46 3.54 -4.26
CA GLY A 24 -12.31 2.53 -5.32
C GLY A 24 -13.08 1.23 -5.03
N VAL A 25 -13.25 0.83 -3.77
CA VAL A 25 -14.07 -0.34 -3.41
C VAL A 25 -15.55 -0.09 -3.65
N VAL A 26 -16.04 1.10 -3.31
CA VAL A 26 -17.46 1.47 -3.45
C VAL A 26 -17.89 1.54 -4.93
N ILE A 27 -17.05 2.11 -5.80
CA ILE A 27 -17.40 2.31 -7.21
C ILE A 27 -17.16 1.06 -8.08
N TRP A 28 -16.17 0.23 -7.75
CA TRP A 28 -15.70 -0.80 -8.68
C TRP A 28 -16.20 -2.23 -8.36
N TYR A 29 -17.07 -2.41 -7.36
CA TYR A 29 -17.59 -3.73 -6.97
C TYR A 29 -18.43 -4.32 -8.12
N PRO A 30 -18.11 -5.46 -8.80
CA PRO A 30 -17.32 -6.64 -8.44
C PRO A 30 -16.30 -7.08 -9.53
N THR A 31 -15.87 -6.21 -10.43
CA THR A 31 -15.04 -6.55 -11.62
C THR A 31 -13.52 -6.60 -11.36
N ILE A 32 -13.11 -6.53 -10.10
CA ILE A 32 -11.80 -5.98 -9.67
C ILE A 32 -10.70 -7.04 -9.47
N MET A 33 -10.85 -8.24 -10.01
CA MET A 33 -9.76 -9.23 -9.92
C MET A 33 -8.53 -8.78 -10.74
N ASN A 34 -8.74 -7.97 -11.77
CA ASN A 34 -7.66 -7.37 -12.57
C ASN A 34 -7.12 -6.07 -11.96
N ASP A 35 -7.95 -5.25 -11.29
CA ASP A 35 -7.44 -4.01 -10.70
C ASP A 35 -6.74 -4.22 -9.35
N SER A 36 -6.92 -5.37 -8.68
CA SER A 36 -6.06 -5.73 -7.54
C SER A 36 -4.59 -5.74 -7.95
N TYR A 37 -4.27 -6.27 -9.14
CA TYR A 37 -2.92 -6.24 -9.68
C TYR A 37 -2.46 -4.81 -9.96
N GLN A 38 -3.32 -3.93 -10.49
CA GLN A 38 -2.96 -2.52 -10.72
C GLN A 38 -2.72 -1.77 -9.42
N LEU A 39 -3.51 -2.04 -8.38
CA LEU A 39 -3.35 -1.48 -7.04
C LEU A 39 -2.03 -1.94 -6.41
N GLU A 40 -1.72 -3.23 -6.48
CA GLU A 40 -0.44 -3.78 -6.01
C GLU A 40 0.75 -3.19 -6.79
N ARG A 41 0.60 -2.89 -8.09
CA ARG A 41 1.63 -2.17 -8.87
C ARG A 41 1.87 -0.76 -8.35
N ILE A 42 0.83 -0.04 -7.91
CA ILE A 42 0.97 1.29 -7.30
C ILE A 42 1.74 1.18 -5.99
N GLN A 43 1.40 0.19 -5.15
CA GLN A 43 2.15 -0.09 -3.92
C GLN A 43 3.62 -0.44 -4.21
N HIS A 44 3.90 -1.31 -5.19
CA HIS A 44 5.27 -1.66 -5.57
C HIS A 44 6.08 -0.46 -6.09
N LYS A 45 5.47 0.44 -6.88
CA LYS A 45 6.14 1.68 -7.30
C LYS A 45 6.53 2.55 -6.10
N PHE A 46 5.64 2.69 -5.14
CA PHE A 46 5.93 3.43 -3.90
C PHE A 46 7.03 2.74 -3.09
N LEU A 47 6.96 1.42 -2.87
CA LEU A 47 7.96 0.68 -2.11
C LEU A 47 9.34 0.72 -2.78
N LYS A 48 9.40 0.70 -4.11
CA LYS A 48 10.65 0.90 -4.87
C LYS A 48 11.25 2.29 -4.62
N PHE A 49 10.41 3.32 -4.62
CA PHE A 49 10.85 4.69 -4.30
C PHE A 49 11.37 4.79 -2.87
N VAL A 50 10.67 4.17 -1.90
CA VAL A 50 11.08 4.20 -0.50
C VAL A 50 12.34 3.37 -0.25
N SER A 51 12.49 2.20 -0.85
CA SER A 51 13.72 1.39 -0.80
C SER A 51 14.91 2.18 -1.32
N PHE A 52 14.75 2.90 -2.43
CA PHE A 52 15.80 3.79 -2.94
C PHE A 52 16.12 4.95 -1.98
N ARG A 53 15.10 5.58 -1.38
CA ARG A 53 15.29 6.73 -0.49
C ARG A 53 15.82 6.36 0.90
N LEU A 54 15.54 5.16 1.39
CA LEU A 54 15.99 4.65 2.69
C LEU A 54 17.21 3.73 2.58
N SER A 55 17.79 3.57 1.37
CA SER A 55 18.91 2.64 1.10
C SER A 55 18.68 1.23 1.65
N ILE A 56 17.45 0.72 1.54
CA ILE A 56 17.12 -0.64 1.98
C ILE A 56 17.32 -1.57 0.78
N ASP A 57 18.26 -2.50 0.90
CA ASP A 57 18.46 -3.54 -0.10
C ASP A 57 17.22 -4.42 -0.19
N CYS A 58 16.48 -4.29 -1.28
CA CYS A 58 15.25 -5.04 -1.51
C CYS A 58 15.23 -5.65 -2.89
N LEU A 59 15.05 -6.98 -2.93
CA LEU A 59 14.87 -7.69 -4.18
C LEU A 59 13.49 -7.34 -4.76
N PRO A 60 13.37 -7.05 -6.06
CA PRO A 60 12.11 -6.63 -6.70
C PRO A 60 10.95 -7.65 -6.63
N ARG A 61 11.19 -8.83 -6.05
CA ARG A 61 10.19 -9.88 -5.87
C ARG A 61 9.64 -9.97 -4.44
N TYR A 62 10.32 -9.37 -3.46
CA TYR A 62 9.94 -9.42 -2.05
C TYR A 62 10.10 -8.04 -1.41
N TYR A 63 9.06 -7.21 -1.51
CA TYR A 63 9.01 -5.90 -0.84
C TYR A 63 8.53 -5.97 0.63
N ASN A 64 8.35 -7.19 1.15
CA ASN A 64 8.06 -7.44 2.57
C ASN A 64 9.01 -6.74 3.56
N PRO A 65 10.33 -6.63 3.31
CA PRO A 65 11.23 -5.92 4.21
C PRO A 65 10.89 -4.43 4.31
N VAL A 66 10.55 -3.78 3.18
CA VAL A 66 10.15 -2.36 3.15
C VAL A 66 8.81 -2.17 3.86
N LEU A 67 7.88 -3.10 3.64
CA LEU A 67 6.58 -3.09 4.31
C LEU A 67 6.72 -3.21 5.82
N CYS A 68 7.52 -4.18 6.30
CA CYS A 68 7.81 -4.34 7.72
C CYS A 68 8.51 -3.10 8.29
N HIS A 69 9.45 -2.51 7.54
CA HIS A 69 10.15 -1.31 8.00
C HIS A 69 9.23 -0.09 8.13
N LEU A 70 8.17 0.01 7.31
CA LEU A 70 7.17 1.08 7.37
C LEU A 70 5.95 0.75 8.26
N ASP A 71 5.90 -0.43 8.87
CA ASP A 71 4.69 -1.06 9.45
C ASP A 71 3.47 -0.95 8.53
N LEU A 72 3.66 -1.25 7.25
CA LEU A 72 2.60 -1.26 6.25
C LEU A 72 2.20 -2.70 5.91
N THR A 73 0.91 -2.89 5.66
CA THR A 73 0.35 -4.14 5.14
C THR A 73 0.08 -4.00 3.64
N THR A 74 -0.12 -5.12 2.94
CA THR A 74 -0.47 -5.10 1.50
C THR A 74 -1.83 -4.44 1.29
N LEU A 75 -2.03 -3.81 0.13
CA LEU A 75 -3.31 -3.17 -0.22
C LEU A 75 -4.43 -4.21 -0.25
N THR A 76 -4.12 -5.41 -0.73
CA THR A 76 -5.05 -6.54 -0.75
C THR A 76 -5.54 -6.90 0.66
N ALA A 77 -4.65 -6.99 1.65
CA ALA A 77 -5.04 -7.28 3.04
C ALA A 77 -5.93 -6.17 3.63
N ARG A 78 -5.58 -4.90 3.39
CA ARG A 78 -6.38 -3.74 3.83
C ARG A 78 -7.77 -3.73 3.20
N ARG A 79 -7.86 -4.10 1.92
CA ARG A 79 -9.11 -4.19 1.19
C ARG A 79 -10.04 -5.25 1.77
N VAL A 80 -9.52 -6.43 2.09
CA VAL A 80 -10.29 -7.51 2.73
C VAL A 80 -10.86 -7.02 4.06
N GLN A 81 -10.06 -6.32 4.86
CA GLN A 81 -10.49 -5.75 6.14
C GLN A 81 -11.62 -4.71 5.97
N ILE A 82 -11.52 -3.82 4.98
CA ILE A 82 -12.56 -2.83 4.68
C ILE A 82 -13.84 -3.49 4.18
N ASN A 83 -13.73 -4.46 3.26
CA ASN A 83 -14.89 -5.22 2.78
C ASN A 83 -15.62 -5.94 3.92
N LEU A 84 -14.89 -6.56 4.84
CA LEU A 84 -15.48 -7.18 6.02
C LEU A 84 -16.21 -6.14 6.87
N SER A 85 -15.61 -4.96 7.11
CA SER A 85 -16.25 -3.89 7.89
C SER A 85 -17.49 -3.28 7.23
N LEU A 86 -17.60 -3.31 5.89
CA LEU A 86 -18.77 -2.80 5.17
C LEU A 86 -19.93 -3.80 5.15
N LEU A 87 -19.65 -5.09 5.36
CA LEU A 87 -20.66 -6.15 5.41
C LEU A 87 -21.24 -6.42 6.81
N THR A 88 -20.67 -5.83 7.87
CA THR A 88 -21.08 -6.04 9.27
C THR A 88 -21.81 -4.82 9.81
#